data_AF-A0A377ZR77-F1
#
_entry.id   AF-A0A377ZR77-F1
#
_cell.length_a   1.000
_cell.length_b   1.000
_cell.length_c   1.000
_cell.angle_alpha   90.00
_cell.angle_beta   90.00
_cell.angle_gamma   90.00
#
_symmetry.space_group_name_H-M   'P 1'
#
loop_
_entity.id
_entity.type
_entity.pdbx_description
1 polymer ?
#
loop_
_entity_poly.entity_id
_entity_poly.type
_entity_poly.pdbx_seq_one_letter_code
_entity_poly.pdbx_strand_id
1 'polypeptide(L)' 'MELTPAQHFTKPPARFSEASLVKELEKRGIGRPSTYASIISTIQDRGYVRVENRRFYAKKWARSLPTGWKKTSAI' A
#
# COMPACT_ATOMS: atom_id res chain seq x y z
N MET A 1 -32.76 -21.12 -23.84
CA MET A 1 -32.25 -19.73 -23.75
C MET A 1 -32.49 -19.29 -22.32
N GLU A 2 -31.52 -18.85 -21.52
CA GLU A 2 -30.22 -18.28 -21.81
C GLU A 2 -29.24 -18.65 -20.69
N LEU A 3 -28.05 -19.13 -21.04
CA LEU A 3 -26.93 -19.18 -20.09
C LEU A 3 -26.25 -17.82 -20.18
N THR A 4 -26.50 -16.94 -19.22
CA THR A 4 -25.78 -15.66 -19.11
C THR A 4 -24.38 -15.95 -18.55
N PRO A 5 -23.29 -15.77 -19.31
CA PRO A 5 -21.95 -15.92 -18.77
C PRO A 5 -21.66 -14.73 -17.86
N ALA A 6 -21.88 -14.90 -16.55
CA ALA A 6 -21.50 -13.92 -15.54
C ALA A 6 -19.97 -13.89 -15.42
N GLN A 7 -19.32 -13.13 -16.31
CA GLN A 7 -17.90 -12.84 -16.26
C GLN A 7 -17.61 -12.05 -14.98
N HIS A 8 -17.11 -12.74 -13.95
CA HIS A 8 -16.69 -12.12 -12.72
C HIS A 8 -15.37 -11.38 -12.95
N PHE A 9 -15.45 -10.07 -13.15
CA PHE A 9 -14.27 -9.22 -13.03
C PHE A 9 -13.79 -9.26 -11.59
N THR A 10 -12.56 -9.73 -11.38
CA THR A 10 -11.88 -9.58 -10.10
C THR A 10 -11.70 -8.09 -9.88
N LYS A 11 -12.51 -7.52 -8.99
CA LYS A 11 -12.36 -6.13 -8.59
C LYS A 11 -10.95 -5.99 -8.03
N PRO A 12 -10.13 -5.03 -8.49
CA PRO A 12 -8.82 -4.81 -7.90
C PRO A 12 -9.00 -4.64 -6.39
N PRO A 13 -8.10 -5.21 -5.57
CA PRO A 13 -8.25 -5.18 -4.12
C PRO A 13 -8.52 -3.74 -3.69
N ALA A 14 -9.60 -3.56 -2.92
CA ALA A 14 -9.98 -2.25 -2.43
C ALA A 14 -8.77 -1.65 -1.73
N ARG A 15 -8.34 -0.47 -2.19
CA ARG A 15 -7.22 0.23 -1.57
C ARG A 15 -7.56 0.48 -0.11
N PHE A 16 -6.60 0.27 0.78
CA PHE A 16 -6.79 0.54 2.19
C PHE A 16 -7.12 2.03 2.36
N SER A 17 -8.18 2.31 3.11
CA SER A 17 -8.43 3.63 3.70
C SER A 17 -7.75 3.72 5.06
N GLU A 18 -7.71 4.92 5.66
CA GLU A 18 -7.24 5.11 7.04
C GLU A 18 -7.93 4.14 8.01
N ALA A 19 -9.26 4.10 7.97
CA ALA A 19 -10.05 3.21 8.80
C ALA A 19 -9.79 1.73 8.51
N SER A 20 -9.59 1.34 7.25
CA SER A 20 -9.31 -0.06 6.88
C SER A 20 -7.92 -0.51 7.32
N LEU A 21 -6.93 0.40 7.25
CA LEU A 21 -5.57 0.12 7.71
C LEU A 21 -5.53 0.00 9.23
N VAL A 22 -6.22 0.89 9.96
CA VAL A 22 -6.36 0.81 11.42
C VAL A 22 -6.98 -0.53 11.84
N LYS A 23 -8.07 -0.96 11.19
CA LYS A 23 -8.69 -2.26 11.45
C LYS A 23 -7.74 -3.44 11.21
N GLU A 24 -6.91 -3.36 10.17
CA GLU A 24 -5.94 -4.41 9.86
C GLU A 24 -4.76 -4.43 10.85
N LEU A 25 -4.29 -3.25 11.29
CA LEU A 25 -3.27 -3.13 12.34
C LEU A 25 -3.77 -3.71 13.67
N GLU A 26 -5.02 -3.41 14.02
CA GLU A 26 -5.69 -3.96 15.21
C GLU A 26 -5.83 -5.48 15.14
N LYS A 27 -6.31 -6.00 14.00
CA LYS A 27 -6.46 -7.45 13.76
C LYS A 27 -5.14 -8.20 13.89
N ARG A 28 -4.03 -7.57 13.49
CA ARG A 28 -2.68 -8.14 13.60
C ARG A 28 -2.02 -7.86 14.95
N GLY A 29 -2.65 -7.09 15.83
CA GLY A 29 -2.07 -6.68 17.12
C GLY A 29 -0.88 -5.73 17.00
N ILE A 30 -0.71 -5.07 15.84
CA ILE A 30 0.41 -4.16 15.58
C ILE A 30 0.02 -2.76 16.03
N GLY A 31 0.37 -2.44 17.28
CA GLY A 31 0.12 -1.14 17.89
C GLY A 31 -1.08 -1.12 18.83
N ARG A 32 -1.47 0.09 19.22
CA ARG A 32 -2.60 0.41 20.11
C ARG A 32 -3.41 1.57 19.52
N PRO A 33 -4.68 1.76 19.93
CA PRO A 33 -5.53 2.86 19.46
C PRO A 33 -4.86 4.23 19.54
N SER A 34 -4.06 4.47 20.58
CA SER A 34 -3.28 5.70 20.79
C SER A 34 -2.10 5.89 19.82
N THR A 35 -1.66 4.84 19.14
CA THR A 35 -0.45 4.85 18.29
C THR A 35 -0.75 4.80 16.80
N TYR A 36 -1.95 4.42 16.38
CA TYR A 36 -2.25 4.26 14.95
C TYR A 36 -2.10 5.56 14.17
N ALA A 37 -2.61 6.67 14.72
CA ALA A 37 -2.44 8.00 14.15
C ALA A 37 -0.94 8.33 13.97
N SER A 38 -0.11 8.09 14.99
CA SER A 38 1.33 8.34 14.93
C SER A 38 2.04 7.46 13.91
N ILE A 39 1.69 6.17 13.82
CA ILE A 39 2.23 5.24 12.82
C ILE A 39 1.87 5.73 11.42
N ILE A 40 0.60 6.05 11.19
CA ILE A 40 0.08 6.53 9.90
C ILE A 40 0.74 7.85 9.51
N SER A 41 0.90 8.78 10.45
CA SER A 41 1.62 10.03 10.24
C SER A 41 3.09 9.78 9.88
N THR A 42 3.76 8.87 10.58
CA THR A 42 5.18 8.55 10.35
C THR A 42 5.41 7.92 8.97
N ILE A 43 4.53 7.01 8.52
CA ILE A 43 4.67 6.39 7.19
C ILE A 43 4.31 7.35 6.05
N GLN A 44 3.44 8.32 6.30
CA GLN A 44 3.14 9.41 5.35
C GLN A 44 4.31 10.38 5.24
N ASP A 45 4.84 10.82 6.39
CA ASP A 45 5.99 11.72 6.49
C ASP A 45 7.23 11.14 5.81
N ARG A 46 7.54 9.86 6.05
CA ARG A 46 8.62 9.14 5.37
C ARG A 46 8.34 8.86 3.89
N GLY A 47 7.16 9.20 3.38
CA GLY A 47 6.78 9.05 1.98
C GLY A 47 6.58 7.61 1.53
N TYR A 48 6.41 6.64 2.44
CA TYR A 48 6.08 5.25 2.10
C TYR A 48 4.63 5.11 1.63
N VAL A 49 3.74 5.98 2.10
CA VAL A 49 2.34 5.99 1.69
C VAL A 49 1.93 7.41 1.29
N ARG A 50 1.09 7.52 0.27
CA ARG A 50 0.40 8.77 -0.09
C ARG A 50 -1.10 8.60 0.10
N VAL A 51 -1.74 9.57 0.73
CA VAL A 51 -3.20 9.63 0.81
C VAL A 51 -3.70 10.43 -0.39
N GLU A 52 -4.51 9.83 -1.23
CA GLU A 52 -5.17 10.52 -2.33
C GLU A 52 -6.65 10.09 -2.36
N ASN A 53 -7.55 11.07 -2.34
CA ASN A 53 -8.99 10.86 -2.28
C ASN A 53 -9.44 9.84 -1.19
N ARG A 54 -8.93 10.01 0.04
CA ARG A 54 -9.16 9.13 1.21
C ARG A 54 -8.70 7.66 1.03
N ARG A 55 -7.87 7.38 0.03
CA ARG A 55 -7.30 6.05 -0.24
C ARG A 55 -5.80 6.12 -0.09
N PHE A 56 -5.21 5.07 0.47
CA PHE A 56 -3.76 4.94 0.53
C PHE A 56 -3.18 4.39 -0.76
N TYR A 57 -2.10 5.01 -1.17
CA TYR A 57 -1.24 4.64 -2.29
C TYR A 57 0.11 4.31 -1.67
N ALA A 58 0.42 3.01 -1.51
CA ALA A 58 1.75 2.60 -1.11
C ALA A 58 2.74 3.04 -2.20
N LYS A 59 3.61 3.99 -1.88
CA LYS A 59 4.68 4.41 -2.77
C LYS A 59 5.71 3.30 -2.75
N LYS A 60 5.65 2.44 -3.76
CA LYS A 60 6.64 1.38 -3.94
C LYS A 60 8.01 2.03 -4.14
N TRP A 61 8.86 2.00 -3.11
CA TRP A 61 10.24 2.47 -3.21
C TRP A 61 11.03 1.76 -4.32
N ALA A 62 10.58 0.55 -4.70
CA ALA A 62 11.23 -0.36 -5.65
C ALA A 62 11.29 0.09 -7.13
N ARG A 63 11.11 1.37 -7.45
CA ARG A 63 11.32 1.89 -8.82
C ARG A 63 12.30 3.06 -8.91
N SER A 64 12.79 3.57 -7.78
CA SER A 64 13.82 4.62 -7.78
C SER A 64 15.15 4.12 -7.21
N LEU A 65 15.51 2.86 -7.47
CA LEU A 65 16.93 2.60 -7.60
C LEU A 65 17.34 3.31 -8.91
N PRO A 66 18.24 4.29 -8.89
CA PRO A 66 18.90 4.68 -10.13
C PRO A 66 19.47 3.38 -10.71
N THR A 67 19.16 3.10 -11.96
CA THR A 67 19.62 1.95 -12.75
C THR A 67 21.15 2.00 -13.00
N GLY A 68 21.92 2.52 -12.05
CA GLY A 68 23.35 2.77 -12.08
C GLY A 68 24.24 1.65 -11.55
N TRP A 69 23.71 0.47 -11.21
CA TRP A 69 24.55 -0.74 -11.04
C TRP A 69 24.68 -1.53 -12.34
N LYS A 70 24.97 -0.82 -13.44
CA LYS A 70 25.50 -1.42 -14.66
C LYS A 70 27.03 -1.21 -14.64
N LYS A 71 27.76 -2.28 -14.36
CA LYS A 71 29.19 -2.50 -14.68
C LYS A 71 30.22 -1.55 -14.03
N THR A 72 30.75 -1.96 -12.89
CA THR A 72 32.20 -2.01 -12.60
C THR A 72 32.36 -3.29 -11.76
N SER A 73 33.25 -4.25 -12.02
CA SER A 73 34.64 -4.17 -12.42
C SER A 73 34.97 -5.39 -13.28
N ALA A 74 35.49 -5.15 -14.47
CA ALA A 74 36.38 -6.07 -15.14
C ALA A 74 37.77 -5.45 -14.98
N ILE A 75 38.50 -5.89 -13.97
CA ILE A 75 39.96 -5.81 -13.87
C ILE A 75 40.40 -6.96 -12.96
#